data_AF-W8KSV0-F1
#
_entry.id   AF-W8KSV0-F1
#
_cell.length_a   1.000
_cell.length_b   1.000
_cell.length_c   1.000
_cell.angle_alpha   90.00
_cell.angle_beta   90.00
_cell.angle_gamma   90.00
#
_symmetry.space_group_name_H-M   'P 1'
#
loop_
_entity.id
_entity.type
_entity.pdbx_description
1 polymer ?
#
loop_
_entity_poly.entity_id
_entity_poly.type
_entity_poly.pdbx_seq_one_letter_code
_entity_poly.pdbx_strand_id
1 'polypeptide(L)'
;MTSVIELYEQISSAPDEKTRARLIVEAIEHVERRFPAVNDLATNAALRETELRLQKEIEQLRAETREIEGNLRRDIEQLRGDLQKEIEQLRAETREIEGNLRRDIEQLRGDLQKEIEQLRAETRQIEGNLRRDIEQLRSETAHHKVDIIKWTLGALLAYAVLILGAMRFFAG
;
A
#
# COMPACT_ATOMS: atom_id res chain seq x y z
N MET A 1 -50.30 15.06 72.89
CA MET A 1 -48.86 14.78 72.77
C MET A 1 -48.29 15.02 74.13
N THR A 2 -47.85 13.99 74.84
CA THR A 2 -47.19 14.17 76.13
C THR A 2 -45.93 14.98 75.85
N SER A 3 -45.87 16.22 76.35
CA SER A 3 -44.67 17.04 76.21
C SER A 3 -43.48 16.30 76.85
N VAL A 4 -42.25 16.52 76.37
CA VAL A 4 -41.04 15.97 77.02
C VAL A 4 -41.00 16.36 78.51
N ILE A 5 -41.57 17.52 78.83
CA ILE A 5 -41.72 18.03 80.19
C ILE A 5 -42.77 17.20 80.98
N GLU A 6 -43.91 16.86 80.37
CA GLU A 6 -44.93 16.03 81.02
C GLU A 6 -44.45 14.60 81.26
N LEU A 7 -43.67 14.04 80.33
CA LEU A 7 -43.06 12.72 80.51
C LEU A 7 -42.01 12.74 81.63
N TYR A 8 -41.21 13.80 81.71
CA TYR A 8 -40.25 14.00 82.80
C TYR A 8 -40.95 14.05 84.16
N GLU A 9 -42.02 14.83 84.29
CA GLU A 9 -42.82 14.92 85.51
C GLU A 9 -43.48 13.59 85.89
N GLN A 10 -43.96 12.81 84.90
CA GLN A 10 -44.52 11.47 85.13
C GLN A 10 -43.48 10.47 85.62
N ILE A 11 -42.24 10.52 85.09
CA ILE A 11 -41.15 9.64 85.50
C ILE A 11 -40.60 10.05 86.87
N SER A 12 -40.46 11.35 87.15
CA SER A 12 -39.95 11.88 88.41
C SER A 12 -40.90 11.63 89.58
N SER A 13 -42.21 11.66 89.31
CA SER A 13 -43.27 11.47 90.30
C SER A 13 -43.72 10.00 90.46
N ALA A 14 -43.11 9.06 89.75
CA ALA A 14 -43.49 7.66 89.80
C ALA A 14 -43.10 7.00 91.14
N PRO A 15 -43.99 6.18 91.73
CA PRO A 15 -43.84 5.66 93.10
C PRO A 15 -42.76 4.57 93.23
N ASP A 16 -42.39 3.90 92.15
CA ASP A 16 -41.45 2.78 92.15
C ASP A 16 -40.67 2.64 90.83
N GLU A 17 -39.55 1.93 90.88
CA GLU A 17 -38.63 1.67 89.76
C GLU A 17 -39.33 1.02 88.56
N LYS A 18 -40.28 0.11 88.82
CA LYS A 18 -40.97 -0.66 87.78
C LYS A 18 -41.95 0.22 87.03
N THR A 19 -42.63 1.12 87.73
CA THR A 19 -43.51 2.13 87.12
C THR A 19 -42.71 3.13 86.29
N ARG A 20 -41.55 3.60 86.77
CA ARG A 20 -40.61 4.41 85.96
C ARG A 20 -40.18 3.70 84.69
N ALA A 21 -39.74 2.43 84.80
CA ALA A 21 -39.30 1.65 83.66
C ALA A 21 -40.41 1.46 82.61
N ARG A 22 -41.67 1.24 83.04
CA ARG A 22 -42.81 1.14 82.13
C ARG A 22 -43.07 2.44 81.37
N LEU A 23 -43.06 3.59 82.05
CA LEU A 23 -43.26 4.89 81.41
C LEU A 23 -42.17 5.20 80.36
N ILE A 24 -40.92 4.81 80.65
CA ILE A 24 -39.80 4.94 79.69
C ILE A 24 -40.03 4.03 78.47
N VAL A 25 -40.39 2.77 78.67
CA VAL A 25 -40.66 1.82 77.58
C VAL A 25 -41.84 2.27 76.72
N GLU A 26 -42.92 2.75 77.34
CA GLU A 26 -44.10 3.26 76.62
C GLU A 26 -43.77 4.51 75.79
N ALA A 27 -42.94 5.41 76.32
CA ALA A 27 -42.45 6.57 75.57
C ALA A 27 -41.56 6.16 74.38
N ILE A 28 -40.67 5.18 74.56
CA ILE A 28 -39.82 4.64 73.48
C ILE A 28 -40.67 3.97 72.40
N GLU A 29 -41.62 3.11 72.77
CA GLU A 29 -42.55 2.48 71.83
C GLU A 29 -43.38 3.53 71.06
N HIS A 30 -43.81 4.60 71.73
CA HIS A 30 -44.55 5.68 71.08
C HIS A 30 -43.69 6.42 70.05
N VAL A 31 -42.40 6.64 70.34
CA VAL A 31 -41.43 7.23 69.39
C VAL A 31 -41.18 6.29 68.21
N GLU A 32 -40.97 5.00 68.44
CA GLU A 32 -40.79 3.99 67.37
C GLU A 32 -42.01 3.91 66.45
N ARG A 33 -43.23 3.90 67.00
CA ARG A 33 -44.47 3.92 66.18
C ARG A 33 -44.62 5.22 65.39
N ARG A 34 -44.14 6.34 65.94
CA ARG A 34 -44.24 7.65 65.29
C ARG A 34 -43.22 7.82 64.17
N PHE A 35 -42.05 7.22 64.31
CA PHE A 35 -40.94 7.28 63.36
C PHE A 35 -40.42 5.88 63.01
N PRO A 36 -41.22 5.05 62.32
CA PRO A 36 -40.82 3.68 61.96
C PRO A 36 -39.56 3.66 61.09
N ALA A 37 -39.31 4.73 60.33
CA ALA A 37 -38.13 4.88 59.48
C ALA A 37 -36.81 5.01 60.26
N VAL A 38 -36.81 5.22 61.59
CA VAL A 38 -35.58 5.26 62.39
C VAL A 38 -34.85 3.93 62.36
N ASN A 39 -35.59 2.81 62.22
CA ASN A 39 -35.03 1.48 62.04
C ASN A 39 -34.50 1.21 60.62
N ASP A 40 -34.91 2.02 59.64
CA ASP A 40 -34.45 1.96 58.25
C ASP A 40 -33.27 2.91 57.97
N LEU A 41 -32.80 3.66 58.98
CA LEU A 41 -31.66 4.56 58.81
C LEU A 41 -30.37 3.76 58.65
N ALA A 42 -29.59 4.13 57.63
CA ALA A 42 -28.24 3.60 57.47
C ALA A 42 -27.40 3.93 58.71
N THR A 43 -26.93 2.91 59.40
CA THR A 43 -26.05 3.09 60.56
C THR A 43 -24.68 3.59 60.11
N ASN A 44 -23.96 4.31 60.98
CA ASN A 44 -22.58 4.70 60.72
C ASN A 44 -21.67 3.51 60.37
N ALA A 45 -21.97 2.32 60.91
CA ALA A 45 -21.27 1.08 60.58
C ALA A 45 -21.52 0.66 59.12
N ALA A 46 -22.79 0.64 58.68
CA ALA A 46 -23.15 0.32 57.29
C ALA A 46 -22.55 1.32 56.29
N LEU A 47 -22.58 2.62 56.61
CA LEU A 47 -21.96 3.64 55.77
C LEU A 47 -20.44 3.43 55.67
N ARG A 48 -19.77 3.13 56.77
CA ARG A 48 -18.32 2.88 56.77
C ARG A 48 -17.95 1.61 55.99
N GLU A 49 -18.77 0.56 56.07
CA GLU A 49 -18.59 -0.63 55.25
C GLU A 49 -18.70 -0.30 53.76
N THR A 50 -19.73 0.45 53.36
CA THR A 50 -19.88 0.88 51.96
C THR A 50 -18.74 1.78 51.49
N GLU A 51 -18.25 2.68 52.34
CA GLU A 51 -17.10 3.55 52.05
C GLU A 51 -15.83 2.72 51.80
N LEU A 52 -15.54 1.76 52.67
CA LEU A 52 -14.40 0.86 52.52
C LEU A 52 -14.52 0.00 51.25
N ARG A 53 -15.72 -0.49 50.92
CA ARG A 53 -15.96 -1.24 49.69
C ARG A 53 -15.70 -0.36 48.46
N LEU A 54 -16.22 0.86 48.44
CA LEU A 54 -16.01 1.80 47.35
C LEU A 54 -14.54 2.22 47.22
N GLN A 55 -13.82 2.43 48.33
CA GLN A 55 -12.38 2.70 48.30
C GLN A 55 -11.62 1.56 47.63
N LYS A 56 -11.95 0.31 47.98
CA LYS A 56 -11.35 -0.87 47.37
C LYS A 56 -11.67 -0.99 45.87
N GLU A 57 -12.92 -0.76 45.47
CA GLU A 57 -13.33 -0.76 44.06
C GLU A 57 -12.59 0.33 43.27
N ILE A 58 -12.44 1.53 43.84
CA ILE A 58 -11.68 2.63 43.22
C ILE A 58 -10.20 2.26 43.07
N GLU A 59 -9.59 1.63 44.07
CA GLU A 59 -8.21 1.16 43.98
C GLU A 59 -8.03 0.08 42.91
N GLN A 60 -8.98 -0.85 42.82
CA GLN A 60 -8.97 -1.88 41.79
C GLN A 60 -9.11 -1.28 40.39
N LEU A 61 -10.07 -0.39 40.17
CA LEU A 61 -10.26 0.29 38.88
C LEU A 61 -9.02 1.11 38.48
N ARG A 62 -8.36 1.76 39.45
CA ARG A 62 -7.09 2.48 39.20
C ARG A 62 -5.96 1.52 38.80
N ALA A 63 -5.89 0.34 39.39
CA ALA A 63 -4.91 -0.68 39.01
C ALA A 63 -5.17 -1.20 37.58
N GLU A 64 -6.42 -1.56 37.28
CA GLU A 64 -6.84 -2.00 35.94
C GLU A 64 -6.57 -0.91 34.88
N THR A 65 -6.85 0.35 35.20
CA THR A 65 -6.58 1.48 34.30
C THR A 65 -5.09 1.61 34.00
N ARG A 66 -4.22 1.50 35.01
CA ARG A 66 -2.76 1.55 34.83
C ARG A 66 -2.24 0.38 34.01
N GLU A 67 -2.82 -0.80 34.18
CA GLU A 67 -2.48 -1.97 33.37
C GLU A 67 -2.85 -1.76 31.91
N ILE A 68 -4.08 -1.30 31.63
CA ILE A 68 -4.54 -0.99 30.27
C ILE A 68 -3.65 0.08 29.63
N GLU A 69 -3.33 1.16 30.34
CA GLU A 69 -2.41 2.19 29.85
C GLU A 69 -1.02 1.62 29.52
N GLY A 70 -0.50 0.73 30.37
CA GLY A 70 0.77 0.04 30.13
C GLY A 70 0.73 -0.87 28.91
N ASN A 71 -0.37 -1.61 28.71
CA ASN A 71 -0.58 -2.47 27.55
C ASN A 71 -0.66 -1.64 26.27
N LEU A 72 -1.46 -0.59 26.25
CA LEU A 72 -1.60 0.30 25.11
C LEU A 72 -0.27 0.97 24.72
N ARG A 73 0.55 1.38 25.71
CA ARG A 73 1.89 1.91 25.42
C ARG A 73 2.78 0.89 24.73
N ARG A 74 2.78 -0.36 25.20
CA ARG A 74 3.55 -1.45 24.58
C ARG A 74 3.07 -1.74 23.16
N ASP A 75 1.76 -1.81 22.96
CA ASP A 75 1.17 -2.05 21.64
C ASP A 75 1.53 -0.92 20.65
N ILE A 76 1.49 0.35 21.11
CA ILE A 76 1.90 1.50 20.29
C ILE A 76 3.38 1.45 19.95
N GLU A 77 4.26 1.09 20.89
CA GLU A 77 5.69 0.95 20.65
C GLU A 77 5.99 -0.19 19.67
N GLN A 78 5.31 -1.32 19.82
CA GLN A 78 5.43 -2.45 18.90
C GLN A 78 4.98 -2.07 17.48
N LEU A 79 3.79 -1.48 17.34
CA LEU A 79 3.27 -1.02 16.04
C LEU A 79 4.20 0.00 15.39
N ARG A 80 4.78 0.92 16.15
CA ARG A 80 5.78 1.86 15.63
C ARG A 80 7.03 1.14 15.12
N GLY A 81 7.53 0.15 15.85
CA GLY A 81 8.67 -0.65 15.43
C GLY A 81 8.40 -1.46 14.17
N ASP A 82 7.22 -2.08 14.08
CA ASP A 82 6.81 -2.87 12.91
C ASP A 82 6.63 -1.98 11.67
N LEU A 83 5.97 -0.83 11.81
CA LEU A 83 5.83 0.15 10.73
C LEU A 83 7.18 0.69 10.26
N GLN A 84 8.13 0.92 11.16
CA GLN A 84 9.47 1.39 10.77
C GLN A 84 10.19 0.32 9.93
N LYS A 85 10.10 -0.96 10.31
CA LYS A 85 10.68 -2.06 9.54
C LYS A 85 10.04 -2.20 8.17
N GLU A 86 8.71 -2.12 8.08
CA GLU A 86 7.99 -2.16 6.80
C GLU A 86 8.41 -1.00 5.88
N ILE A 87 8.53 0.21 6.42
CA ILE A 87 9.01 1.37 5.64
C ILE A 87 10.44 1.16 5.15
N GLU A 88 11.33 0.62 5.98
CA GLU A 88 12.71 0.32 5.58
C GLU A 88 12.78 -0.76 4.51
N GLN A 89 11.97 -1.81 4.63
CA GLN A 89 11.85 -2.86 3.62
C GLN A 89 11.34 -2.31 2.29
N LEU A 90 10.23 -1.55 2.28
CA LEU A 90 9.67 -0.95 1.07
C LEU A 90 10.67 0.00 0.38
N ARG A 91 11.46 0.74 1.16
CA ARG A 91 12.53 1.59 0.61
C ARG A 91 13.65 0.76 -0.03
N ALA A 92 14.01 -0.38 0.56
CA ALA A 92 15.01 -1.28 -0.01
C ALA A 92 14.51 -1.89 -1.32
N GLU A 93 13.28 -2.40 -1.35
CA GLU A 93 12.62 -2.94 -2.54
C GLU A 93 12.51 -1.89 -3.66
N THR A 94 12.14 -0.65 -3.31
CA THR A 94 12.06 0.46 -4.29
C THR A 94 13.43 0.72 -4.92
N ARG A 95 14.51 0.79 -4.12
CA ARG A 95 15.87 1.00 -4.64
C ARG A 95 16.34 -0.15 -5.52
N GLU A 96 15.99 -1.38 -5.17
CA GLU A 96 16.30 -2.55 -5.98
C GLU A 96 15.60 -2.47 -7.35
N ILE A 97 14.30 -2.16 -7.36
CA ILE A 97 13.52 -1.99 -8.59
C ILE A 97 14.11 -0.87 -9.46
N GLU A 98 14.44 0.29 -8.87
CA GLU A 98 15.08 1.39 -9.59
C GLU A 98 16.42 0.98 -10.20
N GLY A 99 17.24 0.24 -9.43
CA GLY A 99 18.52 -0.29 -9.90
C GLY A 99 18.37 -1.32 -11.04
N ASN A 100 17.36 -2.18 -10.96
CA ASN A 100 17.05 -3.15 -12.00
C ASN A 100 16.60 -2.46 -13.29
N LEU A 101 15.64 -1.55 -13.19
CA LEU A 101 15.13 -0.77 -14.33
C LEU A 101 16.24 0.02 -15.02
N ARG A 102 17.15 0.63 -14.26
CA ARG A 102 18.28 1.35 -14.82
C ARG A 102 19.19 0.42 -15.64
N ARG A 103 19.49 -0.77 -15.12
CA ARG A 103 20.29 -1.79 -15.83
C ARG A 103 19.59 -2.27 -17.10
N ASP A 104 18.29 -2.53 -17.04
CA ASP A 104 17.50 -2.96 -18.19
C ASP A 104 17.49 -1.89 -19.29
N ILE A 105 17.34 -0.60 -18.92
CA ILE A 105 17.41 0.52 -19.85
C ILE A 105 18.80 0.63 -20.50
N GLU A 106 19.87 0.51 -19.71
CA GLU A 106 21.24 0.55 -20.22
C GLU A 106 21.52 -0.62 -21.18
N GLN A 107 21.03 -1.82 -20.85
CA GLN A 107 21.14 -2.99 -21.72
C GLN A 107 20.36 -2.81 -23.02
N LEU A 108 19.08 -2.43 -22.96
CA LEU A 108 18.26 -2.17 -24.15
C LEU A 108 18.86 -1.11 -25.06
N ARG A 109 19.44 -0.05 -24.47
CA ARG A 109 20.13 0.99 -25.24
C ARG A 109 21.35 0.43 -25.97
N GLY A 110 22.14 -0.42 -25.32
CA GLY A 110 23.29 -1.09 -25.94
C GLY A 110 22.89 -2.05 -27.06
N ASP A 111 21.83 -2.82 -26.84
CA ASP A 111 21.31 -3.77 -27.84
C ASP A 111 20.76 -3.03 -29.07
N LEU A 112 20.00 -1.95 -28.87
CA LEU A 112 19.52 -1.10 -29.97
C LEU A 112 20.68 -0.44 -30.74
N GLN A 113 21.75 -0.01 -30.07
CA GLN A 113 22.92 0.54 -30.75
C GLN A 113 23.57 -0.49 -31.68
N LYS A 114 23.75 -1.73 -31.20
CA LYS A 114 24.29 -2.83 -32.01
C LYS A 114 23.39 -3.14 -33.20
N GLU A 115 22.08 -3.21 -33.00
CA GLU A 115 21.12 -3.49 -34.08
C GLU A 115 21.14 -2.38 -35.15
N ILE A 116 21.22 -1.11 -34.73
CA ILE A 116 21.38 0.02 -35.66
C ILE A 116 22.69 -0.07 -36.44
N GLU A 117 23.80 -0.43 -35.79
CA GLU A 117 25.10 -0.59 -36.47
C GLU A 117 25.08 -1.76 -37.47
N GLN A 118 24.46 -2.87 -37.10
CA GLN A 118 24.26 -4.02 -37.98
C GLN A 118 23.43 -3.63 -39.21
N LEU A 119 22.27 -3.00 -39.02
CA LEU A 119 21.41 -2.56 -40.13
C LEU A 119 22.13 -1.56 -41.05
N ARG A 120 22.97 -0.67 -40.50
CA ARG A 120 23.81 0.24 -41.30
C ARG A 120 24.85 -0.53 -42.12
N ALA A 121 25.47 -1.55 -41.55
CA ALA A 121 26.44 -2.39 -42.26
C ALA A 121 25.76 -3.18 -43.39
N GLU A 122 24.62 -3.82 -43.11
CA GLU A 122 23.82 -4.52 -44.10
C GLU A 122 23.37 -3.59 -45.24
N THR A 123 22.90 -2.38 -44.90
CA THR A 123 22.51 -1.37 -45.91
C THR A 123 23.70 -1.01 -46.82
N ARG A 124 24.88 -0.72 -46.25
CA ARG A 124 26.09 -0.43 -47.04
C ARG A 124 26.51 -1.59 -47.93
N GLN A 125 26.36 -2.82 -47.44
CA GLN A 125 26.67 -4.01 -48.22
C GLN A 125 25.70 -4.14 -49.41
N ILE A 126 24.40 -3.93 -49.20
CA ILE A 126 23.38 -3.93 -50.26
C ILE A 126 23.69 -2.82 -51.28
N GLU A 127 23.97 -1.60 -50.85
CA GLU A 127 24.35 -0.50 -51.74
C GLU A 127 25.60 -0.84 -52.57
N GLY A 128 26.61 -1.45 -51.95
CA GLY A 128 27.83 -1.88 -52.63
C GLY A 128 27.59 -3.00 -53.65
N ASN A 129 26.71 -3.95 -53.34
CA ASN A 129 26.30 -5.00 -54.27
C ASN A 129 25.54 -4.40 -55.46
N LEU A 130 24.56 -3.53 -55.21
CA LEU A 130 23.79 -2.86 -56.27
C LEU A 130 24.67 -2.03 -57.20
N ARG A 131 25.68 -1.33 -56.67
CA ARG A 131 26.66 -0.61 -57.51
C ARG A 131 27.42 -1.55 -58.44
N ARG A 132 27.89 -2.68 -57.92
CA ARG A 132 28.59 -3.71 -58.72
C ARG A 132 27.67 -4.29 -59.80
N ASP A 133 26.43 -4.62 -59.46
CA ASP A 133 25.46 -5.14 -60.43
C ASP A 133 25.17 -4.11 -61.54
N ILE A 134 25.04 -2.83 -61.20
CA ILE A 134 24.86 -1.74 -62.18
C ILE A 134 26.09 -1.61 -63.10
N GLU A 135 27.31 -1.67 -62.55
CA GLU A 135 28.54 -1.62 -63.34
C GLU A 135 28.67 -2.83 -64.28
N GLN A 136 28.34 -4.02 -63.79
CA GLN A 136 28.32 -5.24 -64.59
C GLN A 136 27.30 -5.13 -65.74
N LEU A 137 26.06 -4.72 -65.46
CA LEU A 137 25.03 -4.52 -66.49
C LEU A 137 25.43 -3.46 -67.52
N ARG A 138 26.10 -2.38 -67.10
CA ARG A 138 26.64 -1.36 -68.03
C ARG A 138 27.71 -1.95 -68.93
N SER A 139 28.62 -2.76 -68.39
CA SER A 139 29.66 -3.45 -69.14
C SER A 139 29.08 -4.44 -70.14
N GLU A 140 28.15 -5.29 -69.72
CA GLU A 140 27.43 -6.25 -70.57
C GLU A 140 26.67 -5.52 -71.70
N THR A 141 25.99 -4.41 -71.38
CA THR A 141 25.31 -3.57 -72.39
C THR A 141 26.29 -2.98 -73.40
N ALA A 142 27.46 -2.50 -72.95
CA ALA A 142 28.48 -1.96 -73.83
C ALA A 142 29.06 -3.05 -74.76
N HIS A 143 29.32 -4.24 -74.21
CA HIS A 143 29.77 -5.40 -74.96
C HIS A 143 28.77 -5.80 -76.03
N HIS A 144 27.49 -5.96 -75.67
CA HIS A 144 26.43 -6.28 -76.61
C HIS A 144 26.25 -5.21 -77.70
N LYS A 145 26.37 -3.91 -77.38
CA LYS A 145 26.35 -2.84 -78.38
C LYS A 145 27.47 -3.01 -79.40
N VAL A 146 28.69 -3.31 -78.95
CA VAL A 146 29.85 -3.54 -79.83
C VAL A 146 29.62 -4.77 -80.71
N ASP A 147 29.13 -5.87 -80.15
CA ASP A 147 28.87 -7.08 -80.92
C ASP A 147 27.78 -6.87 -81.98
N ILE A 148 26.69 -6.18 -81.63
CA ILE A 148 25.65 -5.80 -82.60
C ILE A 148 26.24 -4.94 -83.72
N ILE A 149 27.09 -3.95 -83.43
CA ILE A 149 27.75 -3.14 -84.47
C ILE A 149 28.64 -4.01 -85.37
N LYS A 150 29.46 -4.90 -84.78
CA LYS A 150 30.33 -5.80 -85.56
C LYS A 150 29.53 -6.70 -86.51
N TRP A 151 28.48 -7.34 -86.01
CA TRP A 151 27.63 -8.24 -86.81
C TRP A 151 26.82 -7.49 -87.86
N THR A 152 26.31 -6.29 -87.56
CA THR A 152 25.56 -5.47 -88.54
C THR A 152 26.48 -4.96 -89.65
N LEU A 153 27.69 -4.47 -89.34
CA LEU A 153 28.68 -4.10 -90.35
C LEU A 153 29.09 -5.29 -91.23
N GLY A 154 29.33 -6.46 -90.62
CA GLY A 154 29.62 -7.70 -91.35
C GLY A 154 28.49 -8.10 -92.31
N ALA A 155 27.24 -8.02 -91.85
CA ALA A 155 26.07 -8.30 -92.68
C ALA A 155 25.92 -7.30 -93.83
N LEU A 156 26.11 -5.98 -93.59
CA LEU A 156 26.05 -4.95 -94.63
C LEU A 156 27.12 -5.17 -95.72
N LEU A 157 28.35 -5.51 -95.33
CA LEU A 157 29.42 -5.85 -96.27
C LEU A 157 29.08 -7.10 -97.10
N ALA A 158 28.53 -8.15 -96.47
CA ALA A 158 28.07 -9.34 -97.18
C ALA A 158 26.96 -9.02 -98.19
N TYR A 159 25.97 -8.20 -97.82
CA TYR A 159 24.94 -7.71 -98.74
C TYR A 159 25.53 -6.93 -99.92
N ALA A 160 26.49 -6.03 -99.68
CA ALA A 160 27.15 -5.27 -100.74
C ALA A 160 27.89 -6.19 -101.73
N VAL A 161 28.61 -7.21 -101.24
CA VAL A 161 29.30 -8.20 -102.07
C VAL A 161 28.30 -9.01 -102.90
N LEU A 162 27.19 -9.45 -102.31
CA LEU A 162 26.13 -10.17 -103.03
C LEU A 162 25.54 -9.32 -104.17
N ILE A 163 25.25 -8.04 -103.92
CA ILE A 163 24.71 -7.11 -104.92
C ILE A 163 25.71 -6.89 -106.07
N LEU A 164 26.99 -6.66 -105.76
CA LEU A 164 28.05 -6.52 -106.77
C LEU A 164 28.22 -7.80 -107.61
N GLY A 165 28.17 -8.97 -106.96
CA GLY A 165 28.20 -10.26 -107.61
C GLY A 165 27.02 -10.45 -108.58
N ALA A 166 25.81 -10.10 -108.14
CA ALA A 166 24.62 -10.14 -108.99
C ALA A 166 24.72 -9.16 -110.17
N MET A 167 25.17 -7.92 -109.95
CA MET A 167 25.37 -6.95 -111.03
C MET A 167 26.37 -7.46 -112.08
N ARG A 168 27.48 -8.08 -111.65
CA ARG A 168 28.47 -8.65 -112.56
C ARG A 168 27.92 -9.84 -113.36
N PHE A 169 27.05 -10.65 -112.75
CA PHE A 169 26.41 -11.79 -113.42
C PHE A 169 25.37 -11.35 -114.48
N PHE A 170 24.64 -10.26 -114.24
CA PHE A 170 23.65 -9.75 -115.20
C PHE A 170 24.25 -8.84 -116.28
N ALA A 171 25.42 -8.24 -116.05
CA ALA A 171 26.07 -7.32 -116.99
C ALA A 171 27.14 -7.96 -117.90
N GLY A 172 27.48 -9.24 -117.69
CA GLY A 172 28.41 -10.01 -118.53
C GLY A 172 27.69 -11.15 -119.23
#